data_AF-A0A4S8M5Y4-F1
#
_entry.id   AF-A0A4S8M5Y4-F1
#
_cell.length_a   1.000
_cell.length_b   1.000
_cell.length_c   1.000
_cell.angle_alpha   90.00
_cell.angle_beta   90.00
_cell.angle_gamma   90.00
#
_symmetry.space_group_name_H-M   'P 1'
#
loop_
_entity.id
_entity.type
_entity.pdbx_description
1 polymer ?
#
loop_
_entity_poly.entity_id
_entity_poly.type
_entity_poly.pdbx_seq_one_letter_code
_entity_poly.pdbx_strand_id
1 'polypeptide(L)'
;MSATNPKDDPRDASLERPMRLPNNWYSESGDVFGTAGMFLSGMIMVTRNRYIAWPAILFGIYGVINQHPLRSKEGSGSPWSNLSLCIMALLASYMPMFIVNTRTQATSTPF
;
A
#
# COMPACT_ATOMS: atom_id res chain seq x y z
N MET A 1 5.69 54.00 -25.69
CA MET A 1 4.70 53.28 -24.84
C MET A 1 4.12 52.17 -25.71
N SER A 2 4.70 50.97 -25.63
CA SER A 2 4.35 49.87 -26.54
C SER A 2 3.05 49.22 -26.08
N ALA A 3 2.00 49.33 -26.90
CA ALA A 3 0.72 48.68 -26.66
C ALA A 3 0.87 47.17 -26.89
N THR A 4 1.13 46.41 -25.82
CA THR A 4 1.05 44.95 -25.84
C THR A 4 -0.42 44.57 -25.87
N ASN A 5 -0.84 43.92 -26.95
CA ASN A 5 -2.18 43.39 -27.12
C ASN A 5 -2.55 42.57 -25.87
N PRO A 6 -3.68 42.82 -25.19
CA PRO A 6 -4.02 42.12 -23.93
C PRO A 6 -4.11 40.60 -24.09
N LYS A 7 -4.24 40.11 -25.33
CA LYS A 7 -4.20 38.68 -25.66
C LYS A 7 -2.82 38.03 -25.60
N ASP A 8 -1.74 38.81 -25.62
CA ASP A 8 -0.35 38.32 -25.65
C ASP A 8 0.37 38.52 -24.31
N ASP A 9 -0.35 38.81 -23.22
CA ASP A 9 0.26 38.91 -21.90
C ASP A 9 0.57 37.49 -21.37
N PRO A 10 1.85 37.11 -21.20
CA PRO A 10 2.22 35.79 -20.70
C PRO A 10 1.87 35.58 -19.22
N ARG A 11 1.37 36.62 -18.53
CA ARG A 11 0.93 36.57 -17.12
C ARG A 11 -0.59 36.52 -16.97
N ASP A 12 -1.34 36.40 -18.07
CA ASP A 12 -2.80 36.37 -18.04
C ASP A 12 -3.33 35.04 -17.45
N ALA A 13 -3.89 35.12 -16.24
CA ALA A 13 -4.49 33.99 -15.54
C ALA A 13 -5.72 33.40 -16.27
N SER A 14 -6.34 34.14 -17.19
CA SER A 14 -7.49 33.64 -17.97
C SER A 14 -7.09 32.61 -19.05
N LEU A 15 -5.79 32.53 -19.38
CA LEU A 15 -5.22 31.56 -20.32
C LEU A 15 -4.71 30.30 -19.62
N GLU A 16 -4.77 30.23 -18.30
CA GLU A 16 -4.44 29.03 -17.54
C GLU A 16 -5.44 27.92 -17.85
N ARG A 17 -4.93 26.73 -18.19
CA ARG A 17 -5.75 25.54 -18.34
C ARG A 17 -5.39 24.54 -17.24
N PRO A 18 -6.38 23.83 -16.68
CA PRO A 18 -6.09 22.74 -15.76
C PRO A 18 -5.19 21.74 -16.49
N MET A 19 -4.10 21.35 -15.83
CA MET A 19 -3.17 20.37 -16.35
C MET A 19 -3.93 19.09 -16.69
N ARG A 20 -3.96 18.73 -17.98
CA ARG A 20 -4.52 17.47 -18.45
C ARG A 20 -3.39 16.66 -19.05
N LEU A 21 -3.19 15.45 -18.53
CA LEU A 21 -2.27 14.53 -19.16
C LEU A 21 -2.88 14.05 -20.50
N PRO A 22 -2.04 13.71 -21.50
CA PRO A 22 -2.52 13.16 -22.76
C PRO A 22 -3.36 11.90 -22.53
N ASN A 23 -4.33 11.63 -23.41
CA ASN A 23 -5.34 10.58 -23.19
C ASN A 23 -4.76 9.15 -23.09
N ASN A 24 -3.50 8.95 -23.51
CA ASN A 24 -2.76 7.70 -23.38
C ASN A 24 -1.97 7.58 -22.06
N TRP A 25 -1.88 8.67 -21.30
CA TRP A 25 -1.26 8.69 -19.99
C TRP A 25 -2.35 8.36 -18.98
N TYR A 26 -2.41 7.08 -18.59
CA TYR A 26 -3.32 6.59 -17.56
C TYR A 26 -3.11 7.39 -16.28
N SER A 27 -3.97 8.38 -16.06
CA SER A 27 -4.15 9.00 -14.76
C SER A 27 -4.98 8.04 -13.92
N GLU A 28 -4.46 7.66 -12.75
CA GLU A 28 -5.22 7.02 -11.69
C GLU A 28 -5.76 5.60 -11.97
N SER A 29 -4.89 4.60 -12.17
CA SER A 29 -5.28 3.25 -11.74
C SER A 29 -5.03 3.17 -10.24
N GLY A 30 -6.07 3.36 -9.43
CA GLY A 30 -6.01 3.34 -7.97
C GLY A 30 -5.15 2.20 -7.44
N ASP A 31 -4.49 2.41 -6.30
CA ASP A 31 -3.47 1.49 -5.80
C ASP A 31 -4.06 0.23 -5.17
N VAL A 32 -4.71 -0.61 -5.99
CA VAL A 32 -5.39 -1.84 -5.58
C VAL A 32 -4.44 -2.78 -4.84
N PHE A 33 -3.17 -2.85 -5.27
CA PHE A 33 -2.14 -3.67 -4.62
C PHE A 33 -1.75 -3.12 -3.23
N GLY A 34 -1.64 -1.80 -3.09
CA GLY A 34 -1.44 -1.13 -1.81
C GLY A 34 -2.61 -1.38 -0.84
N THR A 35 -3.84 -1.12 -1.29
CA THR A 35 -5.06 -1.31 -0.48
C THR A 35 -5.27 -2.76 -0.08
N ALA A 36 -5.10 -3.71 -1.00
CA ALA A 36 -5.25 -5.13 -0.70
C ALA A 36 -4.16 -5.62 0.27
N GLY A 37 -2.93 -5.12 0.18
CA GLY A 37 -1.87 -5.46 1.14
C GLY A 37 -2.16 -4.97 2.55
N MET A 38 -2.66 -3.73 2.70
CA MET A 38 -3.10 -3.19 4.00
C MET A 38 -4.24 -4.01 4.61
N PHE A 39 -5.25 -4.33 3.79
CA PHE A 39 -6.39 -5.13 4.22
C PHE A 39 -5.97 -6.55 4.63
N LEU A 40 -5.15 -7.20 3.81
CA LEU A 40 -4.68 -8.56 4.07
C LEU A 40 -3.79 -8.61 5.32
N SER A 41 -2.93 -7.60 5.53
CA SER A 41 -2.16 -7.45 6.76
C SER A 41 -3.05 -7.31 8.00
N GLY A 42 -4.10 -6.48 7.92
CA GLY A 42 -5.08 -6.35 8.99
C GLY A 42 -5.80 -7.67 9.29
N MET A 43 -6.19 -8.40 8.24
CA MET A 43 -6.81 -9.72 8.37
C MET A 43 -5.89 -10.73 9.04
N ILE A 44 -4.59 -10.75 8.70
CA ILE A 44 -3.61 -11.65 9.34
C ILE A 44 -3.48 -11.34 10.83
N MET A 45 -3.45 -10.06 11.21
CA MET A 45 -3.36 -9.67 12.62
C MET A 45 -4.59 -10.13 13.43
N VAL A 46 -5.79 -10.03 12.85
CA VAL A 46 -7.04 -10.43 13.51
C VAL A 46 -7.19 -11.94 13.57
N THR A 47 -6.95 -12.62 12.45
CA THR A 47 -7.15 -14.08 12.35
C THR A 47 -5.99 -14.89 12.91
N ARG A 48 -4.79 -14.29 13.01
CA ARG A 48 -3.54 -14.97 13.36
C ARG A 48 -3.27 -16.23 12.54
N ASN A 49 -3.80 -16.29 11.30
CA ASN A 49 -3.67 -17.46 10.45
C ASN A 49 -2.38 -17.41 9.61
N ARG A 50 -1.39 -18.26 9.95
CA ARG A 50 -0.09 -18.29 9.26
C ARG A 50 -0.16 -18.68 7.79
N TYR A 51 -1.17 -19.45 7.39
CA TYR A 51 -1.27 -19.94 6.00
C TYR A 51 -1.57 -18.81 5.03
N ILE A 52 -2.18 -17.72 5.51
CA ILE A 52 -2.52 -16.53 4.72
C ILE A 52 -1.37 -15.51 4.73
N ALA A 53 -0.48 -15.56 5.73
CA ALA A 53 0.65 -14.63 5.84
C ALA A 53 1.66 -14.76 4.70
N TRP A 54 1.96 -15.98 4.25
CA TRP A 54 2.88 -16.24 3.14
C TRP A 54 2.40 -15.68 1.78
N PRO A 55 1.16 -15.95 1.32
CA PRO A 55 0.67 -15.36 0.09
C PRO A 55 0.53 -13.84 0.17
N ALA A 56 0.29 -13.27 1.37
CA ALA A 56 0.27 -11.83 1.55
C ALA A 56 1.61 -11.15 1.30
N ILE A 57 2.71 -11.76 1.74
CA ILE A 57 4.06 -11.26 1.45
C ILE A 57 4.36 -11.37 -0.05
N LEU A 58 4.04 -12.51 -0.67
CA LEU A 58 4.23 -12.67 -2.12
C LEU A 58 3.46 -11.61 -2.92
N PHE A 59 2.24 -11.30 -2.49
CA PHE A 59 1.43 -10.24 -3.07
C PHE A 59 2.05 -8.85 -2.87
N GLY A 60 2.60 -8.56 -1.68
CA GLY A 60 3.34 -7.33 -1.42
C GLY A 60 4.60 -7.19 -2.28
N ILE A 61 5.36 -8.27 -2.46
CA ILE A 61 6.54 -8.30 -3.34
C ILE A 61 6.15 -8.04 -4.78
N TYR A 62 5.05 -8.66 -5.25
CA TYR A 62 4.52 -8.41 -6.58
C TYR A 62 4.16 -6.94 -6.80
N GLY A 63 3.61 -6.27 -5.78
CA GLY A 63 3.35 -4.83 -5.80
C GLY A 63 4.61 -3.98 -5.91
N VAL A 64 5.70 -4.36 -5.23
CA VAL A 64 6.99 -3.63 -5.31
C VAL A 64 7.66 -3.81 -6.68
N ILE A 65 7.63 -5.02 -7.24
CA ILE A 65 8.25 -5.30 -8.56
C ILE A 65 7.52 -4.57 -9.68
N ASN A 66 6.18 -4.48 -9.61
CA ASN A 66 5.38 -3.78 -10.61
C ASN A 66 5.29 -2.27 -10.38
N GLN A 67 6.09 -1.70 -9.46
CA GLN A 67 6.10 -0.25 -9.29
C GLN A 67 6.77 0.40 -10.51
N HIS A 68 6.01 1.24 -11.22
CA HIS A 68 6.58 2.11 -12.24
C HIS A 68 7.03 3.42 -11.58
N PRO A 69 8.25 3.95 -11.82
CA PRO A 69 8.77 5.13 -11.12
C PRO A 69 7.94 6.41 -11.35
N LEU A 70 7.19 6.48 -12.46
CA LEU A 70 6.23 7.56 -12.72
C LEU A 70 4.99 7.50 -11.78
N ARG A 71 4.66 6.34 -11.23
CA ARG A 71 3.52 6.11 -10.32
C ARG A 71 3.86 6.40 -8.86
N SER A 72 5.15 6.37 -8.50
CA SER A 72 5.61 6.62 -7.12
C SER A 72 5.51 8.09 -6.69
N LYS A 73 5.35 9.03 -7.62
CA LYS A 73 5.31 10.48 -7.33
C LYS A 73 3.91 10.99 -6.97
N GLU A 74 2.86 10.26 -7.35
CA GLU A 74 1.46 10.63 -7.12
C GLU A 74 0.70 9.62 -6.22
N GLY A 75 1.27 8.43 -5.96
CA GLY A 75 0.66 7.41 -5.12
C GLY A 75 0.75 7.72 -3.61
N SER A 76 -0.39 7.66 -2.93
CA SER A 76 -0.59 7.97 -1.49
C SER A 76 0.08 7.03 -0.48
N GLY A 77 0.98 6.15 -0.93
CA GLY A 77 1.75 5.26 -0.06
C GLY A 77 2.88 4.58 -0.82
N SER A 78 4.07 4.52 -0.21
CA SER A 78 5.19 3.79 -0.81
C SER A 78 4.89 2.29 -0.81
N PRO A 79 5.02 1.57 -1.94
CA PRO A 79 4.89 0.10 -1.99
C PRO A 79 5.79 -0.62 -0.98
N TRP A 80 6.93 -0.01 -0.66
CA TRP A 80 7.84 -0.47 0.40
C TRP A 80 7.21 -0.45 1.79
N SER A 81 6.38 0.55 2.08
CA SER A 81 5.63 0.63 3.34
C SER A 81 4.65 -0.53 3.44
N ASN A 82 3.91 -0.82 2.36
CA ASN A 82 2.97 -1.94 2.33
C ASN A 82 3.68 -3.29 2.49
N LEU A 83 4.80 -3.50 1.80
CA LEU A 83 5.62 -4.70 1.96
C LEU A 83 6.12 -4.86 3.40
N SER A 84 6.61 -3.77 4.00
CA SER A 84 7.09 -3.80 5.40
C SER A 84 5.98 -4.19 6.37
N LEU A 85 4.76 -3.68 6.14
CA LEU A 85 3.58 -4.00 6.94
C LEU A 85 3.24 -5.50 6.84
N CYS A 86 3.23 -6.09 5.65
CA CYS A 86 2.99 -7.52 5.47
C CYS A 86 4.06 -8.39 6.17
N ILE A 87 5.34 -7.98 6.14
CA ILE A 87 6.42 -8.66 6.85
C ILE A 87 6.18 -8.61 8.36
N MET A 88 5.83 -7.44 8.89
CA MET A 88 5.51 -7.29 10.32
C MET A 88 4.30 -8.12 10.73
N ALA A 89 3.27 -8.21 9.89
CA ALA A 89 2.11 -9.06 10.13
C ALA A 89 2.49 -10.55 10.22
N LEU A 90 3.43 -11.01 9.38
CA LEU A 90 3.94 -12.37 9.46
C LEU A 90 4.69 -12.59 10.78
N LEU A 91 5.61 -11.71 11.16
CA LEU A 91 6.32 -11.81 12.44
C LEU A 91 5.36 -11.82 13.64
N ALA A 92 4.37 -10.92 13.64
CA ALA A 92 3.33 -10.86 14.65
C ALA A 92 2.49 -12.16 14.72
N SER A 93 2.25 -12.82 13.59
CA SER A 93 1.54 -14.11 13.56
C SER A 93 2.35 -15.27 14.17
N TYR A 94 3.70 -15.20 14.10
CA TYR A 94 4.59 -16.20 14.71
C TYR A 94 4.89 -15.93 16.19
N MET A 95 4.79 -14.69 16.66
CA MET A 95 4.98 -14.32 18.07
C MET A 95 4.22 -15.20 19.10
N PRO A 96 2.91 -15.50 18.95
CA PRO A 96 2.20 -16.33 19.92
C PRO A 96 2.73 -17.77 20.00
N MET A 97 3.37 -18.29 18.95
CA MET A 97 3.98 -19.63 19.00
C MET A 97 5.17 -19.67 19.97
N PHE A 98 5.91 -18.57 20.10
CA PHE A 98 7.05 -18.48 21.02
C PHE A 98 6.62 -18.09 22.44
N ILE A 99 5.56 -17.30 22.59
CA ILE A 99 5.06 -16.81 23.88
C ILE A 99 4.13 -17.82 24.59
N VAL A 100 3.32 -18.58 23.85
CA VAL A 100 2.24 -19.44 24.41
C VAL A 100 2.66 -20.92 24.56
N ASN A 101 3.97 -21.22 24.55
CA ASN A 101 4.44 -22.59 24.79
C ASN A 101 4.29 -23.09 26.25
N THR A 102 3.66 -22.32 27.14
CA THR A 102 3.21 -22.83 28.45
C THR A 102 1.94 -23.67 28.28
N ARG A 103 2.08 -24.90 27.79
CA ARG A 103 1.05 -25.93 27.99
C ARG A 103 1.09 -26.36 29.46
N THR A 104 0.43 -25.61 30.32
CA THR A 104 -0.07 -26.17 31.59
C THR A 104 -1.26 -27.04 31.22
N GLN A 105 -0.98 -28.26 30.74
CA GLN A 105 -1.97 -29.32 30.77
C GLN A 105 -2.13 -29.72 32.23
N ALA A 106 -3.02 -29.04 32.95
CA ALA A 106 -3.54 -29.55 34.19
C ALA A 106 -4.43 -30.74 33.81
N THR A 107 -3.83 -31.93 33.81
CA THR A 107 -4.55 -33.21 33.82
C THR A 107 -5.40 -33.22 35.09
N SER A 108 -6.67 -32.83 35.00
CA SER A 108 -7.64 -33.15 36.04
C SER A 108 -7.93 -34.65 35.92
N THR A 109 -7.21 -35.46 36.68
CA THR A 109 -7.60 -36.85 36.91
C THR A 109 -8.96 -36.84 37.62
N PRO A 110 -9.97 -37.57 37.10
CA PRO A 110 -11.25 -37.66 37.76
C PRO A 110 -11.21 -38.80 38.79
N PHE A 111 -10.98 -38.49 40.07
CA PHE A 111 -11.40 -39.31 41.22
C PHE A 111 -11.60 -38.40 42.43
#